data_AF-A0A0J9SIK9-F1
#
_entry.id   AF-A0A0J9SIK9-F1
#
_cell.length_a   1.000
_cell.length_b   1.000
_cell.length_c   1.000
_cell.angle_alpha   90.00
_cell.angle_beta   90.00
_cell.angle_gamma   90.00
#
_symmetry.space_group_name_H-M   'P 1'
#
loop_
_entity.id
_entity.type
_entity.pdbx_description
1 polymer ?
#
loop_
_entity_poly.entity_id
_entity_poly.type
_entity_poly.pdbx_seq_one_letter_code
_entity_poly.pdbx_strand_id
1 'polypeptide(L)'
;MHGEYFNKEIYNNKVLTFYKKLIQKYYEYKRDDEYSNYVPKFDQEIFKKYKCLVDLHDNLGKLLTNKHCKYATSFVDLYNDIFNTCYGDIYSGLCTEIENLRKDYETIIKTSECSDAQKTLPSIYGNNNLVIIIMPLVIISLVSFLLLMVYKVNKTFNTKKYILCYRLIKYFQSFILSNNFFI
;
A
#
# COMPACT_ATOMS: atom_id res chain seq x y z
N MET A 1 32.38 -23.70 4.16
CA MET A 1 31.27 -22.71 4.18
C MET A 1 31.85 -21.36 3.80
N HIS A 2 31.62 -20.86 2.58
CA HIS A 2 31.86 -19.46 2.08
C HIS A 2 31.61 -19.36 0.54
N GLY A 3 31.27 -20.46 -0.15
CA GLY A 3 31.09 -20.48 -1.62
C GLY A 3 29.71 -20.12 -2.17
N GLU A 4 28.66 -19.98 -1.34
CA GLU A 4 27.29 -19.77 -1.84
C GLU A 4 26.82 -18.31 -1.85
N TYR A 5 27.48 -17.40 -1.11
CA TYR A 5 27.13 -15.97 -1.12
C TYR A 5 27.71 -15.22 -2.33
N PHE A 6 28.81 -15.71 -2.92
CA PHE A 6 29.52 -15.05 -4.01
C PHE A 6 28.82 -15.10 -5.38
N ASN A 7 27.74 -15.87 -5.55
CA ASN A 7 27.12 -16.11 -6.87
C ASN A 7 25.81 -15.32 -7.10
N LYS A 8 25.10 -14.93 -6.04
CA LYS A 8 23.79 -14.25 -6.14
C LYS A 8 23.92 -12.76 -6.47
N GLU A 9 24.93 -12.10 -5.90
CA GLU A 9 25.21 -10.67 -6.12
C GLU A 9 25.72 -10.40 -7.54
N ILE A 10 26.66 -11.23 -8.01
CA ILE A 10 27.19 -11.17 -9.39
C ILE A 10 26.07 -11.40 -10.40
N TYR A 11 25.18 -12.37 -10.14
CA TYR A 11 24.02 -12.63 -11.00
C TYR A 11 23.05 -11.44 -11.04
N ASN A 12 22.68 -10.88 -9.88
CA ASN A 12 21.82 -9.70 -9.81
C ASN A 12 22.42 -8.50 -10.56
N ASN A 13 23.73 -8.27 -10.44
CA ASN A 13 24.44 -7.21 -11.16
C ASN A 13 24.42 -7.41 -12.68
N LYS A 14 24.56 -8.66 -13.16
CA LYS A 14 24.46 -8.97 -14.59
C LYS A 14 23.05 -8.74 -15.12
N VAL A 15 22.02 -9.17 -14.39
CA VAL A 15 20.61 -8.96 -14.78
C VAL A 15 20.26 -7.47 -14.78
N LEU A 16 20.68 -6.72 -13.77
CA LEU A 16 20.52 -5.27 -13.71
C LEU A 16 21.19 -4.58 -14.92
N THR A 17 22.42 -4.98 -15.24
CA THR A 17 23.17 -4.45 -16.39
C THR A 17 22.46 -4.75 -17.70
N PHE A 18 21.93 -5.98 -17.85
CA PHE A 18 21.16 -6.36 -19.03
C PHE A 18 19.87 -5.54 -19.17
N TYR A 19 19.13 -5.36 -18.07
CA TYR A 19 17.91 -4.58 -18.04
C TYR A 19 18.15 -3.11 -18.40
N LYS A 20 19.22 -2.49 -17.87
CA LYS A 20 19.66 -1.15 -18.25
C LYS A 20 19.94 -1.02 -19.75
N LYS A 21 20.62 -2.01 -20.34
CA LYS A 21 20.91 -2.04 -21.79
C LYS A 21 19.62 -2.15 -22.62
N LEU A 22 18.63 -2.93 -22.17
CA LEU A 22 17.33 -3.02 -22.86
C LEU A 22 16.58 -1.69 -22.86
N ILE A 23 16.48 -1.02 -21.70
CA ILE A 23 15.81 0.28 -21.61
C ILE A 23 16.54 1.31 -22.49
N GLN A 24 17.87 1.31 -22.46
CA GLN A 24 18.68 2.19 -23.31
C GLN A 24 18.42 1.94 -24.81
N LYS A 25 18.32 0.68 -25.23
CA LYS A 25 17.97 0.34 -26.63
C LYS A 25 16.56 0.77 -27.01
N TYR A 26 15.61 0.66 -26.08
CA TYR A 26 14.24 1.13 -26.29
C TYR A 26 14.18 2.66 -26.42
N TYR A 27 14.95 3.38 -25.59
CA TYR A 27 15.14 4.83 -25.70
C TYR A 27 15.70 5.24 -27.08
N GLU A 28 16.81 4.61 -27.50
CA GLU A 28 17.45 4.86 -28.80
C GLU A 28 16.46 4.67 -29.96
N TYR A 29 15.55 3.70 -29.84
CA TYR A 29 14.54 3.41 -30.84
C TYR A 29 13.38 4.42 -30.86
N LYS A 30 12.84 4.78 -29.69
CA LYS A 30 11.65 5.65 -29.57
C LYS A 30 11.96 7.14 -29.63
N ARG A 31 13.22 7.56 -29.39
CA ARG A 31 13.63 8.97 -29.23
C ARG A 31 12.75 9.73 -28.22
N ASP A 32 12.40 9.04 -27.13
CA ASP A 32 11.56 9.55 -26.06
C ASP A 32 12.44 10.01 -24.90
N ASP A 33 12.64 11.32 -24.83
CA ASP A 33 13.51 12.04 -23.89
C ASP A 33 13.13 11.84 -22.42
N GLU A 34 11.88 11.46 -22.14
CA GLU A 34 11.42 11.14 -20.78
C GLU A 34 12.14 9.90 -20.22
N TYR A 35 12.39 8.88 -21.05
CA TYR A 35 13.00 7.61 -20.64
C TYR A 35 14.49 7.67 -20.31
N SER A 36 15.24 8.59 -20.94
CA SER A 36 16.69 8.74 -20.69
C SER A 36 16.99 9.09 -19.23
N ASN A 37 16.05 9.77 -18.56
CA ASN A 37 16.17 10.17 -17.16
C ASN A 37 15.90 9.03 -16.17
N TYR A 38 15.30 7.90 -16.60
CA TYR A 38 14.97 6.77 -15.73
C TYR A 38 16.09 5.71 -15.68
N VAL A 39 16.85 5.53 -16.76
CA VAL A 39 17.95 4.55 -16.82
C VAL A 39 19.02 4.76 -15.73
N PRO A 40 19.45 6.01 -15.45
CA PRO A 40 20.40 6.29 -14.37
C PRO A 40 19.79 6.08 -12.99
N LYS A 41 18.48 6.34 -12.84
CA LYS A 41 17.74 6.22 -11.58
C LYS A 41 17.46 4.77 -11.20
N PHE A 42 17.45 3.85 -12.16
CA PHE A 42 17.28 2.42 -11.91
C PHE A 42 18.56 1.84 -11.27
N ASP A 43 18.61 1.82 -9.96
CA ASP A 43 19.75 1.32 -9.19
C ASP A 43 19.52 -0.11 -8.64
N GLN A 44 20.47 -0.59 -7.85
CA GLN A 44 20.38 -1.91 -7.21
C GLN A 44 19.20 -2.01 -6.24
N GLU A 45 18.81 -0.92 -5.59
CA GLU A 45 17.71 -0.91 -4.63
C GLU A 45 16.37 -1.06 -5.37
N ILE A 46 16.18 -0.30 -6.44
CA ILE A 46 15.00 -0.43 -7.32
C ILE A 46 14.95 -1.83 -7.91
N PHE A 47 16.07 -2.34 -8.42
CA PHE A 47 16.13 -3.70 -8.96
C PHE A 47 15.76 -4.77 -7.91
N LYS A 48 16.23 -4.63 -6.67
CA LYS A 48 15.90 -5.54 -5.58
C LYS A 48 14.39 -5.54 -5.30
N LYS A 49 13.74 -4.37 -5.31
CA LYS A 49 12.28 -4.25 -5.14
C LYS A 49 11.51 -4.98 -6.25
N TYR A 50 11.87 -4.76 -7.52
CA TYR A 50 11.22 -5.46 -8.64
C TYR A 50 11.51 -6.97 -8.64
N LYS A 51 12.69 -7.40 -8.20
CA LYS A 51 12.99 -8.81 -8.05
C LYS A 51 12.09 -9.47 -7.00
N CYS A 52 11.90 -8.84 -5.84
CA CYS A 52 11.00 -9.36 -4.82
C CYS A 52 9.57 -9.49 -5.33
N LEU A 53 9.12 -8.56 -6.18
CA LEU A 53 7.81 -8.65 -6.84
C LEU A 53 7.69 -9.89 -7.74
N VAL A 54 8.73 -10.17 -8.54
CA VAL A 54 8.80 -11.39 -9.36
C VAL A 54 8.80 -12.64 -8.49
N ASP A 55 9.56 -12.64 -7.40
CA ASP A 55 9.63 -13.76 -6.47
C ASP A 55 8.28 -14.02 -5.77
N LEU A 56 7.49 -12.97 -5.46
CA LEU A 56 6.12 -13.12 -4.94
C LEU A 56 5.20 -13.78 -5.97
N HIS A 57 5.22 -13.32 -7.22
CA HIS A 57 4.44 -13.91 -8.33
C HIS A 57 4.77 -15.40 -8.54
N ASP A 58 6.06 -15.74 -8.51
CA ASP A 58 6.51 -17.13 -8.67
C ASP A 58 6.03 -18.04 -7.52
N ASN A 59 6.11 -17.56 -6.26
CA ASN A 59 5.59 -18.31 -5.12
C ASN A 59 4.06 -18.49 -5.20
N LEU A 60 3.33 -17.46 -5.62
CA LEU A 60 1.87 -17.52 -5.78
C LEU A 60 1.48 -18.55 -6.87
N GLY A 61 2.15 -18.52 -8.02
CA GLY A 61 1.94 -19.48 -9.10
C GLY A 61 2.27 -20.92 -8.70
N LYS A 62 3.32 -21.11 -7.91
CA LYS A 62 3.70 -22.43 -7.36
C LYS A 62 2.72 -22.92 -6.29
N LEU A 63 2.17 -22.01 -5.49
CA LEU A 63 1.13 -22.34 -4.51
C LEU A 63 -0.15 -22.81 -5.20
N LEU A 64 -0.56 -22.14 -6.28
CA LEU A 64 -1.71 -22.54 -7.10
C LEU A 64 -1.55 -23.93 -7.73
N THR A 65 -0.36 -24.25 -8.23
CA THR A 65 -0.12 -25.47 -9.02
C THR A 65 0.22 -26.69 -8.16
N ASN A 66 1.03 -26.51 -7.11
CA ASN A 66 1.59 -27.63 -6.35
C ASN A 66 1.07 -27.74 -4.91
N LYS A 67 0.27 -26.76 -4.44
CA LYS A 67 -0.32 -26.67 -3.09
C LYS A 67 0.64 -26.90 -1.90
N HIS A 68 1.94 -26.86 -2.13
CA HIS A 68 2.93 -27.05 -1.09
C HIS A 68 3.04 -25.81 -0.20
N CYS A 69 2.87 -26.00 1.11
CA CYS A 69 2.83 -24.92 2.10
C CYS A 69 4.15 -24.16 2.27
N LYS A 70 5.26 -24.71 1.77
CA LYS A 70 6.54 -23.97 1.70
C LYS A 70 6.41 -22.71 0.85
N TYR A 71 5.62 -22.73 -0.23
CA TYR A 71 5.43 -21.56 -1.10
C TYR A 71 4.56 -20.50 -0.44
N ALA A 72 3.60 -20.91 0.39
CA ALA A 72 2.84 -19.98 1.21
C ALA A 72 3.72 -19.30 2.25
N THR A 73 4.57 -20.07 2.94
CA THR A 73 5.52 -19.53 3.93
C THR A 73 6.49 -18.54 3.27
N SER A 74 7.12 -18.94 2.16
CA SER A 74 8.01 -18.05 1.40
C SER A 74 7.32 -16.79 0.89
N PHE A 75 6.05 -16.89 0.48
CA PHE A 75 5.27 -15.72 0.07
C PHE A 75 5.11 -14.74 1.24
N VAL A 76 4.74 -15.23 2.43
CA VAL A 76 4.56 -14.41 3.63
C VAL A 76 5.87 -13.72 4.03
N ASP A 77 6.98 -14.45 4.02
CA ASP A 77 8.29 -13.89 4.36
C ASP A 77 8.68 -12.77 3.39
N LEU A 78 8.57 -13.02 2.08
CA LEU A 78 8.85 -12.02 1.04
C LEU A 78 7.92 -10.80 1.14
N TYR A 79 6.65 -11.03 1.46
CA TYR A 79 5.67 -9.97 1.64
C TYR A 79 6.07 -9.04 2.79
N ASN A 80 6.40 -9.62 3.95
CA ASN A 80 6.80 -8.86 5.13
C ASN A 80 8.09 -8.06 4.91
N ASP A 81 9.04 -8.60 4.16
CA ASP A 81 10.30 -7.92 3.82
C ASP A 81 10.08 -6.65 2.98
N ILE A 82 9.08 -6.65 2.09
CA ILE A 82 8.84 -5.53 1.18
C ILE A 82 7.69 -4.63 1.59
N PHE A 83 6.81 -5.08 2.50
CA PHE A 83 5.66 -4.32 2.98
C PHE A 83 6.04 -2.91 3.43
N ASN A 84 7.14 -2.80 4.19
CA ASN A 84 7.61 -1.51 4.71
C ASN A 84 8.15 -0.57 3.63
N THR A 85 8.50 -1.09 2.44
CA THR A 85 9.01 -0.24 1.33
C THR A 85 7.93 0.64 0.72
N CYS A 86 6.66 0.38 1.04
CA CYS A 86 5.53 1.19 0.61
C CYS A 86 5.20 2.37 1.55
N TYR A 87 5.91 2.51 2.67
CA TYR A 87 5.78 3.69 3.53
C TYR A 87 6.37 4.93 2.85
N GLY A 88 5.49 5.86 2.45
CA GLY A 88 5.86 7.15 1.83
C GLY A 88 5.43 7.32 0.37
N ASP A 89 5.16 6.22 -0.35
CA ASP A 89 4.61 6.24 -1.71
C ASP A 89 3.66 5.05 -1.95
N ILE A 90 2.56 5.09 -1.20
CA ILE A 90 1.51 4.05 -1.16
C ILE A 90 0.81 3.87 -2.53
N TYR A 91 0.86 4.89 -3.39
CA TYR A 91 0.22 4.89 -4.71
C TYR A 91 1.17 4.54 -5.86
N SER A 92 2.42 4.17 -5.55
CA SER A 92 3.31 3.65 -6.58
C SER A 92 2.70 2.40 -7.23
N GLY A 93 2.93 2.23 -8.53
CA GLY A 93 2.48 1.04 -9.25
C GLY A 93 3.02 -0.27 -8.62
N LEU A 94 4.20 -0.19 -8.00
CA LEU A 94 4.78 -1.30 -7.23
C LEU A 94 3.91 -1.67 -6.02
N CYS A 95 3.56 -0.70 -5.17
CA CYS A 95 2.77 -0.95 -3.96
C CYS A 95 1.34 -1.40 -4.28
N THR A 96 0.76 -0.87 -5.37
CA THR A 96 -0.53 -1.35 -5.89
C THR A 96 -0.46 -2.83 -6.24
N GLU A 97 0.61 -3.27 -6.92
CA GLU A 97 0.77 -4.67 -7.31
C GLU A 97 1.01 -5.58 -6.11
N ILE A 98 1.82 -5.16 -5.13
CA ILE A 98 2.05 -5.94 -3.90
C ILE A 98 0.74 -6.14 -3.14
N GLU A 99 -0.13 -5.12 -3.08
CA GLU A 99 -1.44 -5.25 -2.45
C GLU A 99 -2.40 -6.17 -3.23
N ASN A 100 -2.34 -6.18 -4.56
CA ASN A 100 -3.12 -7.13 -5.37
C ASN A 100 -2.67 -8.57 -5.09
N LEU A 101 -1.36 -8.81 -5.07
CA LEU A 101 -0.76 -10.11 -4.73
C LEU A 101 -1.18 -10.57 -3.33
N ARG A 102 -1.25 -9.66 -2.34
CA ARG A 102 -1.77 -9.96 -1.00
C ARG A 102 -3.18 -10.53 -1.06
N LYS A 103 -4.08 -9.88 -1.80
CA LYS A 103 -5.49 -10.31 -1.91
C LYS A 103 -5.61 -11.66 -2.60
N ASP A 104 -4.82 -11.91 -3.63
CA ASP A 104 -4.81 -13.19 -4.34
C ASP A 104 -4.31 -14.31 -3.42
N TYR A 105 -3.20 -14.08 -2.71
CA TYR A 105 -2.68 -15.01 -1.72
C TYR A 105 -3.72 -15.35 -0.65
N GLU A 106 -4.38 -14.35 -0.06
CA GLU A 106 -5.41 -14.58 0.96
C GLU A 106 -6.61 -15.36 0.43
N THR A 107 -6.95 -15.18 -0.85
CA THR A 107 -8.01 -15.94 -1.52
C THR A 107 -7.62 -17.41 -1.67
N ILE A 108 -6.37 -17.67 -2.07
CA ILE A 108 -5.85 -19.02 -2.27
C ILE A 108 -5.65 -19.75 -0.94
N ILE A 109 -5.04 -19.10 0.05
CA ILE A 109 -4.64 -19.74 1.30
C ILE A 109 -5.85 -20.12 2.18
N LYS A 110 -6.97 -19.39 2.05
CA LYS A 110 -8.23 -19.69 2.76
C LYS A 110 -8.75 -21.10 2.49
N THR A 111 -8.55 -21.60 1.27
CA THR A 111 -9.02 -22.93 0.85
C THR A 111 -7.90 -23.98 0.82
N SER A 112 -6.69 -23.61 1.26
CA SER A 112 -5.53 -24.51 1.30
C SER A 112 -5.48 -25.34 2.60
N GLU A 113 -4.79 -26.48 2.55
CA GLU A 113 -4.49 -27.33 3.71
C GLU A 113 -3.32 -26.81 4.57
N CYS A 114 -2.78 -25.63 4.24
CA CYS A 114 -1.65 -25.04 4.93
C CYS A 114 -2.08 -24.40 6.25
N SER A 115 -2.14 -25.21 7.30
CA SER A 115 -2.53 -24.79 8.66
C SER A 115 -1.60 -23.74 9.25
N ASP A 116 -0.30 -23.87 8.97
CA ASP A 116 0.75 -23.08 9.63
C ASP A 116 1.04 -21.77 8.90
N ALA A 117 0.53 -21.61 7.68
CA ALA A 117 0.71 -20.40 6.89
C ALA A 117 -0.23 -19.30 7.37
N GLN A 118 0.30 -18.08 7.48
CA GLN A 118 -0.50 -16.92 7.85
C GLN A 118 -1.58 -16.66 6.79
N LYS A 119 -2.86 -16.71 7.20
CA LYS A 119 -4.00 -16.59 6.26
C LYS A 119 -4.43 -15.17 5.95
N THR A 120 -3.95 -14.20 6.73
CA THR A 120 -4.27 -12.79 6.57
C THR A 120 -3.03 -11.97 6.83
N LEU A 121 -2.71 -11.11 5.88
CA LEU A 121 -1.56 -10.23 5.87
C LEU A 121 -2.02 -8.77 6.06
N PRO A 122 -1.20 -7.93 6.69
CA PRO A 122 -1.54 -6.52 6.84
C PRO A 122 -1.69 -5.86 5.47
N SER A 123 -2.68 -4.99 5.27
CA SER A 123 -2.80 -4.24 4.02
C SER A 123 -1.81 -3.08 3.99
N ILE A 124 -1.21 -2.82 2.82
CA ILE A 124 -0.26 -1.69 2.62
C ILE A 124 -0.98 -0.34 2.79
N TYR A 125 -2.27 -0.29 2.49
CA TYR A 125 -3.11 0.88 2.74
C TYR A 125 -3.38 1.12 4.23
N GLY A 126 -2.82 0.27 5.10
CA GLY A 126 -3.11 0.21 6.52
C GLY A 126 -4.46 -0.48 6.76
N ASN A 127 -4.57 -1.20 7.87
CA ASN A 127 -5.88 -1.31 8.49
C ASN A 127 -6.22 0.10 8.97
N ASN A 128 -7.40 0.60 8.59
CA ASN A 128 -7.98 1.85 9.07
C ASN A 128 -8.20 1.89 10.61
N ASN A 129 -7.46 1.12 11.42
CA ASN A 129 -7.56 1.10 12.88
C ASN A 129 -7.30 2.48 13.49
N LEU A 130 -6.34 3.25 12.97
CA LEU A 130 -6.14 4.64 13.41
C LEU A 130 -7.35 5.52 13.08
N VAL A 131 -7.94 5.33 11.90
CA VAL A 131 -9.17 6.04 11.51
C VAL A 131 -10.33 5.64 12.41
N ILE A 132 -10.49 4.35 12.73
CA ILE A 132 -11.51 3.83 13.65
C ILE A 132 -11.33 4.39 15.07
N ILE A 133 -10.10 4.62 15.52
CA ILE A 133 -9.80 5.19 16.85
C ILE A 133 -9.97 6.73 16.86
N ILE A 134 -9.52 7.41 15.81
CA ILE A 134 -9.53 8.88 15.71
C ILE A 134 -10.94 9.41 15.39
N MET A 135 -11.72 8.70 14.59
CA MET A 135 -13.05 9.12 14.18
C MET A 135 -13.99 9.41 15.37
N PRO A 136 -14.15 8.53 16.39
CA PRO A 136 -14.99 8.83 17.55
C PRO A 136 -14.45 10.02 18.36
N LEU A 137 -13.13 10.20 18.48
CA LEU A 137 -12.53 11.36 19.16
C LEU A 137 -12.87 12.67 18.46
N VAL A 138 -12.79 12.70 17.13
CA VAL A 138 -13.15 13.87 16.32
C VAL A 138 -14.65 14.18 16.43
N ILE A 139 -15.52 13.15 16.40
CA ILE A 139 -16.97 13.32 16.56
C ILE A 139 -17.29 13.90 17.94
N ILE A 140 -16.74 13.34 19.02
CA ILE A 140 -16.97 13.82 20.40
C ILE A 140 -16.50 15.26 20.55
N SER A 141 -15.35 15.62 19.98
CA SER A 141 -14.83 16.98 20.01
C SER A 141 -15.72 17.96 19.25
N LEU A 142 -16.24 17.57 18.09
CA LEU A 142 -17.17 18.40 17.30
C LEU A 142 -18.50 18.61 18.02
N VAL A 143 -19.09 17.53 18.57
CA VAL A 143 -20.34 17.62 19.36
C VAL A 143 -20.15 18.54 20.56
N SER A 144 -19.04 18.39 21.29
CA SER A 144 -18.70 19.26 22.43
C SER A 144 -18.58 20.72 22.02
N PHE A 145 -17.93 20.99 20.88
CA PHE A 145 -17.78 22.35 20.36
C PHE A 145 -19.13 22.97 19.95
N LEU A 146 -20.01 22.19 19.32
CA LEU A 146 -21.36 22.63 18.96
C LEU A 146 -22.19 22.94 20.21
N LEU A 147 -22.13 22.10 21.24
CA LEU A 147 -22.82 22.33 22.51
C LEU A 147 -22.35 23.61 23.21
N LEU A 148 -21.05 23.87 23.23
CA LEU A 148 -20.49 25.12 23.78
C LEU A 148 -20.97 26.35 23.00
N MET A 149 -21.06 26.25 21.67
CA MET A 149 -21.56 27.33 20.82
C MET A 149 -23.03 27.62 21.09
N VAL A 150 -23.89 26.60 21.19
CA VAL A 150 -25.31 26.77 21.51
C VAL A 150 -25.50 27.33 22.92
N TYR A 151 -24.79 26.80 23.91
CA TYR A 151 -24.85 27.28 25.30
C TYR A 151 -24.48 28.78 25.41
N LYS A 152 -23.43 29.21 24.71
CA LYS A 152 -22.98 30.61 24.71
C LYS A 152 -23.93 31.55 23.95
N VAL A 153 -24.59 31.07 22.90
CA VAL A 153 -25.60 31.83 22.13
C VAL A 153 -26.90 32.02 22.92
N ASN A 154 -27.27 31.08 23.80
CA ASN A 154 -28.45 31.22 24.64
C ASN A 154 -28.33 32.40 25.66
N LYS A 155 -27.09 32.84 25.96
CA LYS A 155 -26.82 34.04 26.77
C LYS A 155 -26.79 35.36 25.97
N THR A 156 -26.74 35.31 24.65
CA THR A 156 -26.71 36.51 23.78
C THR A 156 -27.25 36.13 22.40
N PHE A 157 -28.53 36.44 22.15
CA PHE A 157 -29.19 36.17 20.87
C PHE A 157 -28.46 36.89 19.73
N ASN A 158 -27.70 36.15 18.91
CA ASN A 158 -27.01 36.69 17.74
C ASN A 158 -27.18 35.75 16.53
N THR A 159 -28.15 36.09 15.69
CA THR A 159 -28.65 35.33 14.52
C THR A 159 -27.56 34.97 13.50
N LYS A 160 -26.46 35.74 13.41
CA LYS A 160 -25.34 35.47 12.49
C LYS A 160 -24.57 34.18 12.84
N LYS A 161 -24.46 33.83 14.13
CA LYS A 161 -23.75 32.60 14.56
C LYS A 161 -24.52 31.32 14.20
N TYR A 162 -25.86 31.39 14.18
CA TYR A 162 -26.71 30.25 13.86
C TYR A 162 -26.59 29.84 12.38
N ILE A 163 -26.51 30.82 11.48
CA ILE A 163 -26.33 30.60 10.03
C ILE A 163 -24.96 29.94 9.75
N LEU A 164 -23.90 30.37 10.46
CA LEU A 164 -22.58 29.75 10.34
C LEU A 164 -22.60 28.28 10.82
N CYS A 165 -23.29 28.02 11.94
CA CYS A 165 -23.46 26.67 12.48
C CYS A 165 -24.20 25.74 11.50
N TYR A 166 -25.31 26.21 10.92
CA TYR A 166 -26.07 25.47 9.91
C TYR A 166 -25.24 25.16 8.66
N ARG A 167 -24.41 26.10 8.20
CA ARG A 167 -23.50 25.89 7.06
C ARG A 167 -22.41 24.84 7.36
N LEU A 168 -21.85 24.86 8.57
CA LEU A 168 -20.86 23.88 9.02
C LEU A 168 -21.45 22.47 9.12
N ILE A 169 -22.66 22.34 9.67
CA ILE A 169 -23.39 21.06 9.73
C ILE A 169 -23.64 20.51 8.32
N LYS A 170 -24.10 21.36 7.40
CA LYS A 170 -24.40 20.96 6.03
C LYS A 170 -23.14 20.54 5.26
N TYR A 171 -22.03 21.27 5.43
CA TYR A 171 -20.73 20.92 4.85
C TYR A 171 -20.22 19.57 5.38
N PHE A 172 -20.38 19.32 6.67
CA PHE A 172 -19.95 18.07 7.29
C PHE A 172 -20.80 16.87 6.86
N GLN A 173 -22.12 17.04 6.73
CA GLN A 173 -23.00 16.01 6.14
C GLN A 173 -22.59 15.68 4.70
N SER A 174 -22.25 16.68 3.88
CA SER A 174 -21.74 16.47 2.53
C SER A 174 -20.38 15.76 2.50
N PHE A 175 -19.49 16.10 3.44
CA PHE A 175 -18.17 15.46 3.55
C PHE A 175 -18.28 13.97 3.92
N ILE A 176 -19.16 13.62 4.87
CA ILE A 176 -19.43 12.22 5.25
C ILE A 176 -19.99 11.43 4.06
N LEU A 177 -20.95 12.01 3.32
CA LEU A 177 -21.56 11.36 2.16
C LEU A 177 -20.57 11.20 0.98
N SER A 178 -19.62 12.11 0.81
CA SER A 178 -18.64 12.03 -0.29
C SER A 178 -17.54 10.99 -0.10
N ASN A 179 -17.26 10.61 1.15
CA ASN A 179 -16.12 9.76 1.49
C ASN A 179 -16.50 8.31 1.82
N ASN A 180 -17.76 7.89 1.62
CA ASN A 180 -18.24 6.51 1.83
C ASN A 180 -17.64 5.83 3.08
N PHE A 181 -17.65 6.51 4.23
CA PHE A 181 -17.09 6.01 5.48
C PHE A 181 -17.83 4.81 6.09
N PHE A 182 -18.86 4.30 5.41
CA PHE A 182 -19.69 3.17 5.82
C PHE A 182 -19.99 2.26 4.62
N ILE A 183 -18.95 1.65 4.02
CA ILE A 183 -19.05 0.35 3.31
C ILE A 183 -17.78 -0.44 3.61
#